data_AF-A0A2Z5WVR0-F1
#
_entry.id   AF-A0A2Z5WVR0-F1
#
_cell.length_a   1.000
_cell.length_b   1.000
_cell.length_c   1.000
_cell.angle_alpha   90.00
_cell.angle_beta   90.00
_cell.angle_gamma   90.00
#
_symmetry.space_group_name_H-M   'P 1'
#
loop_
_entity.id
_entity.type
_entity.pdbx_description
1 polymer ?
#
loop_
_entity_poly.entity_id
_entity_poly.type
_entity_poly.pdbx_seq_one_letter_code
_entity_poly.pdbx_strand_id
1 'polypeptide(L)'
;MASPLADLDELVLKCRDEKSKQYIREAVSCYKAGAFRSAIVSTWIAVTFDIIDKIRELALSGDKEAENQLEIFEKARRQNDITSALKFEREILGIAKDKLELISHIECLDLERLKEDRDRCAHPSMTSEGEIFNPPAELARVHIRNTVEYLLQYPPAQGKHALDKLLAEVDSEYFPITPEQAQIALRQSPIFKPRDSLVRNFIIVLLKKLLNDVTEQKKAYRYKSALKATETMHKQIYNDTLGKKLSDLLKALVLEDENLPKIAEIIRYLPDFWIYTDDNVRHKIETYVENLPSEHIKLLEVFLDFKYLQEQAKKRLNQIDTKEELEKIEYQLGIHPLIADRSIDLYLLSDSYGQA
;
A
#
# COMPACT_ATOMS: atom_id res chain seq x y z
N MET A 1 -8.93 -2.63 -26.54
CA MET A 1 -8.61 -3.68 -27.52
C MET A 1 -8.96 -5.01 -26.88
N ALA A 2 -9.75 -5.86 -27.52
CA ALA A 2 -10.06 -7.19 -26.99
C ALA A 2 -8.74 -7.97 -26.84
N SER A 3 -8.47 -8.51 -25.65
CA SER A 3 -7.31 -9.37 -25.46
C SER A 3 -7.41 -10.53 -26.44
N PRO A 4 -6.31 -10.89 -27.16
CA PRO A 4 -6.31 -12.10 -27.96
C PRO A 4 -6.64 -13.32 -27.08
N LEU A 5 -7.20 -14.36 -27.71
CA LEU A 5 -7.51 -15.62 -27.05
C LEU A 5 -6.22 -16.20 -26.46
N ALA A 6 -6.10 -16.21 -25.14
CA ALA A 6 -4.90 -16.70 -24.46
C ALA A 6 -4.72 -18.20 -24.69
N ASP A 7 -3.49 -18.62 -24.99
CA ASP A 7 -3.15 -20.04 -25.11
C ASP A 7 -3.22 -20.74 -23.76
N LEU A 8 -3.87 -21.91 -23.70
CA LEU A 8 -4.07 -22.62 -22.44
C LEU A 8 -2.78 -23.20 -21.88
N ASP A 9 -1.84 -23.64 -22.73
CA ASP A 9 -0.55 -24.15 -22.27
C ASP A 9 0.31 -23.00 -21.71
N GLU A 10 0.25 -21.82 -22.34
CA GLU A 10 0.89 -20.60 -21.81
C GLU A 10 0.32 -20.22 -20.43
N LEU A 11 -0.99 -20.35 -20.22
CA LEU A 11 -1.63 -20.12 -18.92
C LEU A 11 -1.12 -21.10 -17.85
N VAL A 12 -0.94 -22.38 -18.17
CA VAL A 12 -0.35 -23.35 -17.21
C VAL A 12 1.05 -22.92 -16.78
N LEU A 13 1.85 -22.32 -17.68
CA LEU A 13 3.20 -21.85 -17.35
C LEU A 13 3.20 -20.66 -16.38
N LYS A 14 2.13 -19.87 -16.33
CA LYS A 14 1.98 -18.73 -15.40
C LYS A 14 1.69 -19.18 -13.97
N CYS A 15 1.24 -20.42 -13.77
CA CYS A 15 0.93 -20.95 -12.44
C CYS A 15 2.20 -21.09 -11.60
N ARG A 16 2.18 -20.48 -10.41
CA ARG A 16 3.36 -20.38 -9.53
C ARG A 16 3.63 -21.68 -8.78
N ASP A 17 2.61 -22.22 -8.12
CA ASP A 17 2.74 -23.42 -7.28
C ASP A 17 2.68 -24.70 -8.12
N GLU A 18 3.65 -25.60 -7.91
CA GLU A 18 3.79 -26.80 -8.74
C GLU A 18 2.66 -27.82 -8.51
N LYS A 19 2.05 -27.89 -7.32
CA LYS A 19 0.91 -28.80 -7.09
C LYS A 19 -0.34 -28.29 -7.79
N SER A 20 -0.65 -27.01 -7.61
CA SER A 20 -1.77 -26.34 -8.27
C SER A 20 -1.63 -26.39 -9.79
N LYS A 21 -0.39 -26.28 -10.29
CA LYS A 21 -0.04 -26.44 -11.70
C LYS A 21 -0.28 -27.85 -12.24
N GLN A 22 -0.17 -28.91 -11.43
CA GLN A 22 -0.54 -30.26 -11.86
C GLN A 22 -2.04 -30.37 -12.11
N TYR A 23 -2.87 -29.86 -11.19
CA TYR A 23 -4.33 -29.90 -11.32
C TYR A 23 -4.85 -29.07 -12.50
N ILE A 24 -4.30 -27.86 -12.72
CA ILE A 24 -4.71 -27.05 -13.87
C ILE A 24 -4.23 -27.65 -15.20
N ARG A 25 -3.07 -28.33 -15.22
CA ARG A 25 -2.60 -29.08 -16.41
C ARG A 25 -3.52 -30.25 -16.73
N GLU A 26 -4.05 -30.92 -15.71
CA GLU A 26 -5.09 -31.94 -15.89
C GLU A 26 -6.36 -31.34 -16.48
N ALA A 27 -6.83 -30.20 -15.95
CA ALA A 27 -8.00 -29.50 -16.50
C ALA A 27 -7.83 -29.13 -17.98
N VAL A 28 -6.66 -28.62 -18.37
CA VAL A 28 -6.33 -28.33 -19.78
C VAL A 28 -6.30 -29.59 -20.63
N SER A 29 -5.83 -30.72 -20.08
CA SER A 29 -5.82 -32.00 -20.80
C SER A 29 -7.24 -32.51 -21.04
N CYS A 30 -8.12 -32.42 -20.02
CA CYS A 30 -9.54 -32.73 -20.18
C CYS A 30 -10.22 -31.83 -21.22
N TYR A 31 -9.90 -30.52 -21.20
CA TYR A 31 -10.42 -29.58 -22.19
C TYR A 31 -10.04 -29.97 -23.62
N LYS A 32 -8.76 -30.27 -23.85
CA LYS A 32 -8.25 -30.68 -25.17
C LYS A 32 -8.87 -32.00 -25.65
N ALA A 33 -9.23 -32.90 -24.73
CA ALA A 33 -9.92 -34.15 -25.02
C ALA A 33 -11.44 -34.00 -25.25
N GLY A 34 -12.00 -32.79 -25.14
CA GLY A 34 -13.44 -32.55 -25.24
C GLY A 34 -14.24 -32.94 -23.98
N ALA A 35 -13.56 -33.27 -22.88
CA ALA A 35 -14.17 -33.63 -21.61
C ALA A 35 -14.41 -32.38 -20.74
N PHE A 36 -15.31 -31.48 -21.19
CA PHE A 36 -15.51 -30.16 -20.57
C PHE A 36 -16.02 -30.21 -19.12
N ARG A 37 -16.87 -31.20 -18.80
CA ARG A 37 -17.32 -31.42 -17.41
C ARG A 37 -16.13 -31.71 -16.48
N SER A 38 -15.26 -32.63 -16.90
CA SER A 38 -14.06 -32.98 -16.14
C SER A 38 -13.09 -31.81 -16.07
N ALA A 39 -12.95 -31.03 -17.16
CA ALA A 39 -12.12 -29.83 -17.15
C ALA A 39 -12.58 -28.81 -16.09
N ILE A 40 -13.89 -28.56 -15.97
CA ILE A 40 -14.46 -27.66 -14.95
C ILE A 40 -14.23 -28.21 -13.54
N VAL A 41 -14.47 -29.51 -13.32
CA VAL A 41 -14.23 -30.15 -12.01
C VAL A 41 -12.76 -30.07 -11.61
N SER A 42 -11.83 -30.39 -12.50
CA SER A 42 -10.38 -30.29 -12.23
C SER A 42 -9.92 -28.85 -12.03
N THR A 43 -10.54 -27.88 -12.70
CA THR A 43 -10.27 -26.44 -12.48
C THR A 43 -10.67 -26.02 -11.07
N TRP A 44 -11.83 -26.44 -10.58
CA TRP A 44 -12.26 -26.18 -9.20
C TRP A 44 -11.31 -26.82 -8.17
N ILE A 45 -10.85 -28.05 -8.43
CA ILE A 45 -9.85 -28.71 -7.57
C ILE A 45 -8.58 -27.86 -7.48
N ALA A 46 -8.09 -27.34 -8.60
CA ALA A 46 -6.91 -26.47 -8.62
C ALA A 46 -7.10 -25.21 -7.75
N VAL A 47 -8.28 -24.57 -7.80
CA VAL A 47 -8.63 -23.40 -6.96
C VAL A 47 -8.55 -23.74 -5.48
N THR A 48 -9.20 -24.84 -5.06
CA THR A 48 -9.27 -25.23 -3.65
C THR A 48 -7.89 -25.55 -3.07
N PHE A 49 -7.09 -26.31 -3.81
CA PHE A 49 -5.73 -26.65 -3.38
C PHE A 49 -4.82 -25.42 -3.30
N ASP A 50 -4.87 -24.54 -4.29
CA ASP A 50 -4.06 -23.33 -4.32
C ASP A 50 -4.40 -22.40 -3.15
N ILE A 51 -5.68 -22.20 -2.83
CA ILE A 51 -6.08 -21.39 -1.66
C ILE A 51 -5.56 -22.03 -0.35
N ILE A 52 -5.65 -23.35 -0.20
CA ILE A 52 -5.17 -24.04 1.01
C ILE A 52 -3.64 -23.92 1.14
N ASP A 53 -2.89 -24.08 0.05
CA ASP A 53 -1.44 -23.94 0.08
C ASP A 53 -1.02 -22.48 0.34
N LYS A 54 -1.77 -21.50 -0.21
CA LYS A 54 -1.64 -20.08 0.12
C LYS A 54 -1.91 -19.76 1.59
N ILE A 55 -2.93 -20.38 2.20
CA ILE A 55 -3.20 -20.28 3.64
C ILE A 55 -2.00 -20.79 4.44
N ARG A 56 -1.43 -21.94 4.06
CA ARG A 56 -0.24 -22.49 4.73
C ARG A 56 0.96 -21.55 4.64
N GLU A 57 1.23 -21.00 3.45
CA GLU A 57 2.32 -20.03 3.27
C GLU A 57 2.15 -18.78 4.13
N LEU A 58 0.93 -18.24 4.20
CA LEU A 58 0.62 -17.08 5.04
C LEU A 58 0.78 -17.40 6.53
N ALA A 59 0.31 -18.57 6.97
CA ALA A 59 0.47 -19.01 8.36
C ALA A 59 1.95 -19.18 8.74
N LEU A 60 2.76 -19.81 7.88
CA LEU A 60 4.22 -19.93 8.07
C LEU A 60 4.92 -18.56 8.12
N SER A 61 4.33 -17.55 7.49
CA SER A 61 4.82 -16.17 7.49
C SER A 61 4.33 -15.33 8.67
N GLY A 62 3.55 -15.93 9.60
CA GLY A 62 3.04 -15.29 10.81
C GLY A 62 1.75 -14.50 10.65
N ASP A 63 0.95 -14.76 9.60
CA ASP A 63 -0.39 -14.19 9.47
C ASP A 63 -1.37 -14.90 10.40
N LYS A 64 -1.83 -14.19 11.45
CA LYS A 64 -2.71 -14.75 12.49
C LYS A 64 -4.05 -15.24 11.95
N GLU A 65 -4.61 -14.58 10.93
CA GLU A 65 -5.89 -15.03 10.38
C GLU A 65 -5.68 -16.32 9.58
N ALA A 66 -4.59 -16.41 8.80
CA ALA A 66 -4.24 -17.65 8.12
C ALA A 66 -3.94 -18.80 9.09
N GLU A 67 -3.26 -18.54 10.21
CA GLU A 67 -3.03 -19.53 11.28
C GLU A 67 -4.36 -20.08 11.82
N ASN A 68 -5.31 -19.19 12.15
CA ASN A 68 -6.63 -19.57 12.64
C ASN A 68 -7.38 -20.45 11.61
N GLN A 69 -7.42 -20.02 10.34
CA GLN A 69 -8.11 -20.77 9.29
C GLN A 69 -7.46 -22.13 9.02
N LEU A 70 -6.13 -22.19 9.08
CA LEU A 70 -5.38 -23.44 8.92
C LEU A 70 -5.65 -24.40 10.07
N GLU A 71 -5.71 -23.91 11.31
CA GLU A 71 -6.02 -24.74 12.48
C GLU A 71 -7.43 -25.33 12.40
N ILE A 72 -8.42 -24.53 11.97
CA ILE A 72 -9.79 -25.02 11.73
C ILE A 72 -9.79 -26.16 10.71
N PHE A 73 -9.10 -25.98 9.58
CA PHE A 73 -9.00 -26.98 8.52
C PHE A 73 -8.28 -28.25 8.98
N GLU A 74 -7.13 -28.12 9.65
CA GLU A 74 -6.36 -29.25 10.15
C GLU A 74 -7.09 -30.02 11.24
N LYS A 75 -7.79 -29.33 12.14
CA LYS A 75 -8.58 -29.96 13.19
C LYS A 75 -9.71 -30.80 12.61
N ALA A 76 -10.46 -30.26 11.64
CA ALA A 76 -11.50 -31.01 10.93
C ALA A 76 -10.92 -32.26 10.25
N ARG A 77 -9.74 -32.13 9.62
CA ARG A 77 -9.06 -33.25 8.97
C ARG A 77 -8.55 -34.30 9.97
N ARG A 78 -7.94 -33.90 11.09
CA ARG A 78 -7.43 -34.83 12.13
C ARG A 78 -8.55 -35.61 12.81
N GLN A 79 -9.73 -34.98 12.96
CA GLN A 79 -10.90 -35.59 13.59
C GLN A 79 -11.77 -36.40 12.60
N ASN A 80 -11.39 -36.46 11.31
CA ASN A 80 -12.21 -37.02 10.23
C ASN A 80 -13.65 -36.44 10.21
N ASP A 81 -13.80 -35.16 10.59
CA ASP A 81 -15.09 -34.48 10.55
C ASP A 81 -15.37 -34.00 9.12
N ILE A 82 -16.02 -34.89 8.36
CA ILE A 82 -16.42 -34.66 6.97
C ILE A 82 -17.34 -33.43 6.87
N THR A 83 -18.19 -33.18 7.87
CA THR A 83 -19.14 -32.06 7.84
C THR A 83 -18.42 -30.73 7.91
N SER A 84 -17.47 -30.60 8.83
CA SER A 84 -16.66 -29.39 8.97
C SER A 84 -15.72 -29.18 7.77
N ALA A 85 -15.15 -30.25 7.21
CA ALA A 85 -14.32 -30.16 6.00
C ALA A 85 -15.11 -29.69 4.77
N LEU A 86 -16.32 -30.21 4.56
CA LEU A 86 -17.21 -29.76 3.49
C LEU A 86 -17.68 -28.32 3.70
N LYS A 87 -17.93 -27.92 4.96
CA LYS A 87 -18.27 -26.53 5.28
C LYS A 87 -17.12 -25.59 4.94
N PHE A 88 -15.88 -25.96 5.29
CA PHE A 88 -14.69 -25.19 4.94
C PHE A 88 -14.55 -25.03 3.41
N GLU A 89 -14.70 -26.11 2.64
CA GLU A 89 -14.66 -26.04 1.16
C GLU A 89 -15.76 -25.13 0.60
N ARG A 90 -16.96 -25.13 1.19
CA ARG A 90 -18.05 -24.24 0.75
C ARG A 90 -17.74 -22.78 1.00
N GLU A 91 -17.09 -22.46 2.12
CA GLU A 91 -16.76 -21.10 2.55
C GLU A 91 -15.40 -20.61 2.01
N ILE A 92 -14.64 -21.45 1.32
CA ILE A 92 -13.24 -21.18 0.94
C ILE A 92 -13.04 -19.92 0.10
N LEU A 93 -13.95 -19.61 -0.82
CA LEU A 93 -13.91 -18.37 -1.61
C LEU A 93 -14.20 -17.14 -0.74
N GLY A 94 -15.12 -17.25 0.21
CA GLY A 94 -15.40 -16.21 1.19
C GLY A 94 -14.20 -15.97 2.11
N ILE A 95 -13.53 -17.03 2.56
CA ILE A 95 -12.26 -16.92 3.30
C ILE A 95 -11.20 -16.24 2.44
N ALA A 96 -11.03 -16.71 1.19
CA ALA A 96 -10.07 -16.15 0.26
C ALA A 96 -10.33 -14.66 -0.01
N LYS A 97 -11.58 -14.20 -0.15
CA LYS A 97 -11.93 -12.80 -0.41
C LYS A 97 -11.95 -11.93 0.85
N ASP A 98 -12.66 -12.34 1.90
CA ASP A 98 -13.01 -11.46 3.01
C ASP A 98 -12.02 -11.55 4.16
N LYS A 99 -11.39 -12.72 4.37
CA LYS A 99 -10.43 -12.94 5.46
C LYS A 99 -9.00 -12.71 5.02
N LEU A 100 -8.66 -13.26 3.86
CA LEU A 100 -7.30 -13.28 3.35
C LEU A 100 -7.10 -12.36 2.16
N GLU A 101 -8.17 -11.83 1.58
CA GLU A 101 -8.27 -10.99 0.36
C GLU A 101 -7.50 -11.47 -0.89
N LEU A 102 -7.19 -12.76 -1.00
CA LEU A 102 -6.45 -13.42 -2.09
C LEU A 102 -7.01 -13.09 -3.48
N ILE A 103 -8.29 -12.75 -3.54
CA ILE A 103 -9.05 -12.38 -4.73
C ILE A 103 -9.94 -11.18 -4.41
N SER A 104 -10.20 -10.34 -5.40
CA SER A 104 -11.15 -9.21 -5.33
C SER A 104 -12.60 -9.67 -5.33
N HIS A 105 -13.52 -8.74 -5.09
CA HIS A 105 -14.96 -9.05 -5.13
C HIS A 105 -15.43 -9.56 -6.50
N ILE A 106 -14.98 -8.95 -7.59
CA ILE A 106 -15.38 -9.34 -8.96
C ILE A 106 -14.81 -10.72 -9.29
N GLU A 107 -13.55 -10.96 -8.94
CA GLU A 107 -12.90 -12.26 -9.16
C GLU A 107 -13.57 -13.37 -8.34
N CYS A 108 -14.02 -13.06 -7.12
CA CYS A 108 -14.80 -13.98 -6.29
C CYS A 108 -16.12 -14.35 -6.95
N LEU A 109 -16.86 -13.38 -7.51
CA LEU A 109 -18.10 -13.67 -8.23
C LEU A 109 -17.88 -14.59 -9.43
N ASP A 110 -16.79 -14.40 -10.18
CA ASP A 110 -16.44 -15.27 -11.30
C ASP A 110 -16.04 -16.68 -10.86
N LEU A 111 -15.32 -16.82 -9.73
CA LEU A 111 -14.97 -18.13 -9.16
C LEU A 111 -16.16 -18.82 -8.47
N GLU A 112 -17.14 -18.07 -7.98
CA GLU A 112 -18.42 -18.63 -7.49
C GLU A 112 -19.21 -19.28 -8.63
N ARG A 113 -19.21 -18.67 -9.83
CA ARG A 113 -19.80 -19.31 -11.03
C ARG A 113 -19.12 -20.62 -11.39
N LEU A 114 -17.79 -20.69 -11.28
CA LEU A 114 -17.04 -21.95 -11.45
C LEU A 114 -17.53 -23.02 -10.47
N LYS A 115 -17.70 -22.66 -9.19
CA LYS A 115 -18.20 -23.57 -8.16
C LYS A 115 -19.61 -24.08 -8.50
N GLU A 116 -20.51 -23.19 -8.89
CA GLU A 116 -21.88 -23.55 -9.30
C GLU A 116 -21.88 -24.50 -10.52
N ASP A 117 -21.09 -24.20 -11.54
CA ASP A 117 -20.98 -25.06 -12.72
C ASP A 117 -20.31 -26.41 -12.40
N ARG A 118 -19.35 -26.43 -11.47
CA ARG A 118 -18.77 -27.66 -10.95
C ARG A 118 -19.82 -28.52 -10.26
N ASP A 119 -20.69 -27.91 -9.45
CA ASP A 119 -21.75 -28.64 -8.74
C ASP A 119 -22.74 -29.26 -9.74
N ARG A 120 -23.11 -28.52 -10.79
CA ARG A 120 -23.91 -29.04 -11.92
C ARG A 120 -23.22 -30.17 -12.69
N CYS A 121 -21.90 -30.09 -12.84
CA CYS A 121 -21.12 -31.15 -13.49
C CYS A 121 -21.02 -32.43 -12.66
N ALA A 122 -20.97 -32.32 -11.33
CA ALA A 122 -20.73 -33.42 -10.40
C ALA A 122 -22.00 -34.11 -9.88
N HIS A 123 -23.14 -33.39 -9.80
CA HIS A 123 -24.36 -33.88 -9.18
C HIS A 123 -25.53 -33.98 -10.18
N PRO A 124 -25.86 -35.19 -10.69
CA PRO A 124 -26.95 -35.40 -11.64
C PRO A 124 -28.32 -34.90 -11.15
N SER A 125 -28.54 -34.93 -9.82
CA SER A 125 -29.79 -34.53 -9.16
C SER A 125 -30.11 -33.03 -9.21
N MET A 126 -29.18 -32.20 -9.70
CA MET A 126 -29.40 -30.76 -9.88
C MET A 126 -29.92 -30.39 -11.29
N THR A 127 -30.18 -31.41 -12.11
CA THR A 127 -30.71 -31.31 -13.47
C THR A 127 -32.06 -32.04 -13.51
N SER A 128 -32.94 -31.67 -14.44
CA SER A 128 -34.19 -32.40 -14.70
C SER A 128 -33.93 -33.89 -14.93
N GLU A 129 -34.85 -34.77 -14.51
CA GLU A 129 -34.68 -36.22 -14.65
C GLU A 129 -34.28 -36.61 -16.08
N GLY A 130 -33.07 -37.18 -16.22
CA GLY A 130 -32.53 -37.67 -17.49
C GLY A 130 -31.61 -36.72 -18.25
N GLU A 131 -31.45 -35.45 -17.83
CA GLU A 131 -30.53 -34.51 -18.48
C GLU A 131 -29.17 -34.45 -17.75
N ILE A 132 -28.09 -34.61 -18.50
CA ILE A 132 -26.72 -34.43 -18.00
C ILE A 132 -26.25 -33.04 -18.43
N PHE A 133 -25.84 -32.21 -17.48
CA PHE A 133 -25.27 -30.90 -17.81
C PHE A 133 -24.03 -31.06 -18.71
N ASN A 134 -24.10 -30.52 -19.93
CA ASN A 134 -23.02 -30.54 -20.91
C ASN A 134 -22.54 -29.10 -21.21
N PRO A 135 -21.54 -28.60 -20.48
CA PRO A 135 -21.04 -27.24 -20.65
C PRO A 135 -20.35 -27.08 -22.03
N PRO A 136 -20.53 -25.93 -22.71
CA PRO A 136 -19.81 -25.67 -23.95
C PRO A 136 -18.31 -25.46 -23.70
N ALA A 137 -17.50 -25.66 -24.73
CA ALA A 137 -16.05 -25.45 -24.68
C ALA A 137 -15.69 -24.05 -24.15
N GLU A 138 -16.39 -23.01 -24.61
CA GLU A 138 -16.11 -21.64 -24.19
C GLU A 138 -16.27 -21.42 -22.68
N LEU A 139 -17.26 -22.08 -22.06
CA LEU A 139 -17.48 -21.98 -20.63
C LEU A 139 -16.33 -22.61 -19.84
N ALA A 140 -15.92 -23.83 -20.22
CA ALA A 140 -14.76 -24.48 -19.61
C ALA A 140 -13.48 -23.67 -19.81
N ARG A 141 -13.30 -23.02 -20.97
CA ARG A 141 -12.13 -22.18 -21.26
C ARG A 141 -12.08 -20.94 -20.38
N VAL A 142 -13.22 -20.25 -20.22
CA VAL A 142 -13.31 -19.05 -19.36
C VAL A 142 -12.96 -19.39 -17.93
N HIS A 143 -13.48 -20.52 -17.41
CA HIS A 143 -13.15 -20.99 -16.07
C HIS A 143 -11.65 -21.23 -15.87
N ILE A 144 -11.01 -21.95 -16.79
CA ILE A 144 -9.55 -22.19 -16.74
C ILE A 144 -8.78 -20.87 -16.76
N ARG A 145 -9.14 -19.96 -17.69
CA ARG A 145 -8.46 -18.67 -17.83
C ARG A 145 -8.59 -17.83 -16.57
N ASN A 146 -9.81 -17.66 -16.05
CA ASN A 146 -10.09 -16.83 -14.89
C ASN A 146 -9.39 -17.40 -13.64
N THR A 147 -9.42 -18.72 -13.44
CA THR A 147 -8.70 -19.36 -12.33
C THR A 147 -7.20 -19.06 -12.36
N VAL A 148 -6.56 -19.17 -13.52
CA VAL A 148 -5.13 -18.84 -13.64
C VAL A 148 -4.89 -17.35 -13.44
N GLU A 149 -5.68 -16.51 -14.11
CA GLU A 149 -5.45 -15.07 -14.14
C GLU A 149 -5.75 -14.38 -12.80
N TYR A 150 -6.73 -14.86 -12.04
CA TYR A 150 -7.14 -14.24 -10.79
C TYR A 150 -6.41 -14.81 -9.57
N LEU A 151 -6.01 -16.08 -9.65
CA LEU A 151 -5.56 -16.81 -8.47
C LEU A 151 -4.21 -17.51 -8.71
N LEU A 152 -4.13 -18.53 -9.56
CA LEU A 152 -2.98 -19.45 -9.58
C LEU A 152 -1.64 -18.81 -9.99
N GLN A 153 -1.68 -17.72 -10.76
CA GLN A 153 -0.46 -17.03 -11.16
C GLN A 153 0.13 -16.12 -10.07
N TYR A 154 -0.66 -15.79 -9.05
CA TYR A 154 -0.25 -14.85 -8.01
C TYR A 154 0.18 -15.55 -6.72
N PRO A 155 1.20 -15.04 -6.02
CA PRO A 155 1.49 -15.46 -4.66
C PRO A 155 0.32 -15.11 -3.72
N PRO A 156 0.19 -15.73 -2.53
CA PRO A 156 -0.81 -15.36 -1.55
C PRO A 156 -0.73 -13.86 -1.28
N ALA A 157 -1.78 -13.12 -1.62
CA ALA A 157 -1.74 -11.68 -1.51
C ALA A 157 -1.71 -11.22 -0.05
N GLN A 158 -1.11 -10.07 0.12
CA GLN A 158 0.13 -10.00 0.86
C GLN A 158 -0.10 -9.05 2.05
N GLY A 159 -0.41 -9.64 3.21
CA GLY A 159 -0.82 -8.95 4.44
C GLY A 159 0.33 -8.26 5.18
N LYS A 160 0.34 -8.35 6.51
CA LYS A 160 1.35 -7.72 7.37
C LYS A 160 2.79 -8.06 6.93
N HIS A 161 3.04 -9.31 6.53
CA HIS A 161 4.37 -9.74 6.09
C HIS A 161 4.89 -9.00 4.85
N ALA A 162 4.00 -8.66 3.91
CA ALA A 162 4.38 -7.92 2.72
C ALA A 162 4.66 -6.45 3.01
N LEU A 163 3.86 -5.88 3.90
CA LEU A 163 4.13 -4.56 4.45
C LEU A 163 5.49 -4.55 5.16
N ASP A 164 5.76 -5.55 6.00
CA ASP A 164 7.04 -5.69 6.70
C ASP A 164 8.21 -5.84 5.71
N LYS A 165 8.04 -6.63 4.64
CA LYS A 165 9.04 -6.77 3.57
C LYS A 165 9.28 -5.47 2.81
N LEU A 166 8.22 -4.74 2.44
CA LEU A 166 8.32 -3.44 1.80
C LEU A 166 9.03 -2.42 2.71
N LEU A 167 8.68 -2.41 3.99
CA LEU A 167 9.30 -1.52 4.96
C LEU A 167 10.77 -1.87 5.18
N ALA A 168 11.11 -3.16 5.28
CA ALA A 168 12.50 -3.62 5.36
C ALA A 168 13.31 -3.24 4.11
N GLU A 169 12.69 -3.29 2.93
CA GLU A 169 13.31 -2.85 1.68
C GLU A 169 13.58 -1.34 1.70
N VAL A 170 12.63 -0.52 2.13
CA VAL A 170 12.82 0.94 2.25
C VAL A 170 13.80 1.32 3.37
N ASP A 171 13.81 0.57 4.47
CA ASP A 171 14.71 0.77 5.61
C ASP A 171 16.16 0.34 5.29
N SER A 172 16.38 -0.42 4.20
CA SER A 172 17.70 -0.81 3.72
C SER A 172 18.56 0.40 3.36
N GLU A 173 19.81 0.40 3.84
CA GLU A 173 20.77 1.51 3.68
C GLU A 173 20.99 1.92 2.21
N TYR A 174 20.82 0.98 1.29
CA TYR A 174 21.01 1.16 -0.15
C TYR A 174 19.71 1.43 -0.90
N PHE A 175 18.58 1.61 -0.20
CA PHE A 175 17.34 1.99 -0.87
C PHE A 175 17.50 3.37 -1.52
N PRO A 176 17.03 3.56 -2.77
CA PRO A 176 17.24 4.82 -3.49
C PRO A 176 16.61 6.03 -2.79
N ILE A 177 17.21 7.20 -3.00
CA ILE A 177 16.70 8.49 -2.48
C ILE A 177 16.00 9.34 -3.55
N THR A 178 16.01 8.88 -4.80
CA THR A 178 15.34 9.54 -5.93
C THR A 178 14.05 8.80 -6.28
N PRO A 179 12.94 9.50 -6.57
CA PRO A 179 11.67 8.86 -6.91
C PRO A 179 11.76 7.88 -8.09
N GLU A 180 12.57 8.20 -9.10
CA GLU A 180 12.70 7.40 -10.32
C GLU A 180 13.36 6.05 -10.03
N GLN A 181 14.42 6.04 -9.23
CA GLN A 181 15.11 4.82 -8.82
C GLN A 181 14.30 4.04 -7.79
N ALA A 182 13.62 4.71 -6.87
CA ALA A 182 12.71 4.07 -5.91
C ALA A 182 11.56 3.35 -6.63
N GLN A 183 11.03 3.94 -7.72
CA GLN A 183 10.04 3.27 -8.55
C GLN A 183 10.61 1.99 -9.19
N ILE A 184 11.85 1.99 -9.66
CA ILE A 184 12.49 0.79 -10.24
C ILE A 184 12.63 -0.31 -9.19
N ALA A 185 13.09 0.03 -7.98
CA ALA A 185 13.20 -0.92 -6.87
C ALA A 185 11.82 -1.53 -6.52
N LEU A 186 10.80 -0.67 -6.38
CA LEU A 186 9.46 -1.08 -6.00
C LEU A 186 8.67 -1.82 -7.11
N ARG A 187 9.11 -1.81 -8.37
CA ARG A 187 8.47 -2.60 -9.44
C ARG A 187 8.63 -4.10 -9.27
N GLN A 188 9.68 -4.54 -8.56
CA GLN A 188 9.90 -5.96 -8.26
C GLN A 188 9.31 -6.35 -6.90
N SER A 189 8.76 -5.38 -6.17
CA SER A 189 8.23 -5.58 -4.84
C SER A 189 6.71 -5.83 -4.87
N PRO A 190 6.12 -6.24 -3.73
CA PRO A 190 4.68 -6.51 -3.61
C PRO A 190 3.77 -5.33 -4.01
N ILE A 191 4.32 -4.12 -4.13
CA ILE A 191 3.59 -2.91 -4.46
C ILE A 191 3.36 -2.73 -5.96
N PHE A 192 3.84 -3.59 -6.85
CA PHE A 192 3.60 -3.44 -8.29
C PHE A 192 2.15 -3.77 -8.71
N LYS A 193 1.58 -4.84 -8.17
CA LYS A 193 0.15 -5.18 -8.26
C LYS A 193 -0.40 -5.48 -6.87
N PRO A 194 -0.49 -4.46 -6.01
CA PRO A 194 -0.89 -4.62 -4.63
C PRO A 194 -2.41 -4.62 -4.52
N ARG A 195 -2.87 -5.02 -3.33
CA ARG A 195 -4.20 -4.62 -2.88
C ARG A 195 -4.20 -3.18 -2.39
N ASP A 196 -5.36 -2.54 -2.49
CA ASP A 196 -5.58 -1.21 -1.94
C ASP A 196 -5.23 -1.12 -0.45
N SER A 197 -5.50 -2.18 0.32
CA SER A 197 -5.19 -2.28 1.75
C SER A 197 -3.68 -2.20 2.01
N LEU A 198 -2.86 -2.89 1.21
CA LEU A 198 -1.41 -2.87 1.30
C LEU A 198 -0.84 -1.47 0.96
N VAL A 199 -1.29 -0.88 -0.14
CA VAL A 199 -0.85 0.47 -0.56
C VAL A 199 -1.20 1.49 0.53
N ARG A 200 -2.45 1.47 1.00
CA ARG A 200 -2.92 2.37 2.06
C ARG A 200 -2.10 2.23 3.34
N ASN A 201 -1.88 1.00 3.80
CA ASN A 201 -1.11 0.75 5.01
C ASN A 201 0.36 1.15 4.84
N PHE A 202 0.96 0.87 3.69
CA PHE A 202 2.32 1.30 3.37
C PHE A 202 2.46 2.82 3.40
N ILE A 203 1.53 3.56 2.78
CA ILE A 203 1.49 5.02 2.85
C ILE A 203 1.36 5.49 4.30
N ILE A 204 0.42 4.94 5.08
CA ILE A 204 0.20 5.35 6.47
C ILE A 204 1.46 5.12 7.32
N VAL A 205 2.13 3.97 7.17
CA VAL A 205 3.34 3.68 7.95
C VAL A 205 4.51 4.55 7.51
N LEU A 206 4.71 4.77 6.21
CA LEU A 206 5.74 5.68 5.71
C LEU A 206 5.49 7.12 6.18
N LEU A 207 4.24 7.59 6.17
CA LEU A 207 3.88 8.89 6.71
C LEU A 207 4.22 8.95 8.20
N LYS A 208 3.83 7.96 9.01
CA LYS A 208 4.18 7.93 10.44
C LYS A 208 5.70 7.96 10.67
N LYS A 209 6.46 7.16 9.92
CA LYS A 209 7.93 7.15 10.00
C LYS A 209 8.53 8.49 9.59
N LEU A 210 7.99 9.14 8.55
CA LEU A 210 8.41 10.47 8.12
C LEU A 210 8.06 11.57 9.14
N LEU A 211 6.96 11.42 9.87
CA LEU A 211 6.51 12.40 10.88
C LEU A 211 7.22 12.21 12.22
N ASN A 212 7.49 10.97 12.64
CA ASN A 212 7.93 10.65 13.99
C ASN A 212 9.40 10.20 14.09
N ASP A 213 9.94 9.51 13.09
CA ASP A 213 11.20 8.76 13.18
C ASP A 213 12.35 9.40 12.39
N VAL A 214 12.22 10.67 11.98
CA VAL A 214 13.25 11.38 11.22
C VAL A 214 14.28 11.98 12.16
N THR A 215 15.13 11.12 12.73
CA THR A 215 16.39 11.55 13.36
C THR A 215 17.54 11.60 12.36
N GLU A 216 17.41 10.92 11.21
CA GLU A 216 18.44 10.79 10.18
C GLU A 216 17.93 11.25 8.81
N GLN A 217 18.59 12.27 8.24
CA GLN A 217 18.17 12.90 6.98
C GLN A 217 18.11 11.90 5.81
N LYS A 218 19.05 10.94 5.74
CA LYS A 218 19.05 9.90 4.70
C LYS A 218 17.82 8.98 4.77
N LYS A 219 17.30 8.69 5.96
CA LYS A 219 16.06 7.91 6.13
C LYS A 219 14.85 8.67 5.62
N ALA A 220 14.76 9.96 5.92
CA ALA A 220 13.67 10.80 5.40
C ALA A 220 13.65 10.87 3.88
N TYR A 221 14.81 11.00 3.23
CA TYR A 221 14.88 10.98 1.76
C TYR A 221 14.43 9.64 1.17
N ARG A 222 14.76 8.51 1.81
CA ARG A 222 14.26 7.19 1.41
C ARG A 222 12.74 7.11 1.54
N TYR A 223 12.17 7.50 2.68
CA TYR A 223 10.71 7.51 2.88
C TYR A 223 10.00 8.44 1.89
N LYS A 224 10.54 9.64 1.66
CA LYS A 224 10.03 10.58 0.64
C LYS A 224 10.02 9.95 -0.74
N SER A 225 11.14 9.36 -1.16
CA SER A 225 11.25 8.75 -2.48
C SER A 225 10.28 7.57 -2.64
N ALA A 226 10.11 6.75 -1.60
CA ALA A 226 9.15 5.64 -1.58
C ALA A 226 7.70 6.14 -1.66
N LEU A 227 7.35 7.19 -0.92
CA LEU A 227 6.03 7.83 -1.00
C LEU A 227 5.76 8.39 -2.40
N LYS A 228 6.74 9.07 -3.02
CA LYS A 228 6.59 9.66 -4.36
C LYS A 228 6.51 8.60 -5.46
N ALA A 229 7.28 7.52 -5.33
CA ALA A 229 7.15 6.35 -6.19
C ALA A 229 5.75 5.72 -6.06
N THR A 230 5.25 5.59 -4.82
CA THR A 230 3.90 5.06 -4.56
C THR A 230 2.79 5.94 -5.13
N GLU A 231 2.91 7.27 -5.00
CA GLU A 231 1.98 8.22 -5.64
C GLU A 231 1.95 8.03 -7.17
N THR A 232 3.12 7.84 -7.78
CA THR A 232 3.23 7.66 -9.23
C THR A 232 2.62 6.32 -9.68
N MET A 233 2.80 5.26 -8.89
CA MET A 233 2.29 3.92 -9.19
C MET A 233 0.78 3.77 -8.89
N HIS A 234 0.29 4.42 -7.83
CA HIS A 234 -1.05 4.20 -7.25
C HIS A 234 -1.77 5.52 -6.89
N LYS A 235 -1.83 6.45 -7.85
CA LYS A 235 -2.27 7.84 -7.65
C LYS A 235 -3.62 7.99 -6.93
N GLN A 236 -4.63 7.23 -7.32
CA GLN A 236 -5.97 7.34 -6.73
C GLN A 236 -5.96 6.94 -5.24
N ILE A 237 -5.41 5.77 -4.94
CA ILE A 237 -5.32 5.25 -3.56
C ILE A 237 -4.46 6.17 -2.70
N TYR A 238 -3.40 6.74 -3.27
CA TYR A 238 -2.54 7.71 -2.58
C TYR A 238 -3.35 8.94 -2.13
N ASN A 239 -4.03 9.61 -3.06
CA ASN A 239 -4.84 10.79 -2.76
C ASN A 239 -5.95 10.49 -1.75
N ASP A 240 -6.66 9.37 -1.92
CA ASP A 240 -7.73 8.95 -1.01
C ASP A 240 -7.20 8.65 0.40
N THR A 241 -5.97 8.12 0.51
CA THR A 241 -5.32 7.84 1.79
C THR A 241 -4.89 9.12 2.50
N LEU A 242 -4.24 10.04 1.78
CA LEU A 242 -3.82 11.33 2.34
C LEU A 242 -5.03 12.13 2.82
N GLY A 243 -6.09 12.25 2.00
CA GLY A 243 -7.29 12.99 2.36
C GLY A 243 -8.04 12.44 3.58
N LYS A 244 -7.93 11.13 3.85
CA LYS A 244 -8.60 10.49 5.00
C LYS A 244 -7.75 10.40 6.26
N LYS A 245 -6.42 10.46 6.16
CA LYS A 245 -5.53 10.12 7.29
C LYS A 245 -4.47 11.17 7.61
N LEU A 246 -4.06 12.00 6.65
CA LEU A 246 -2.94 12.92 6.88
C LEU A 246 -3.28 13.94 7.96
N SER A 247 -4.49 14.52 7.94
CA SER A 247 -4.89 15.48 8.98
C SER A 247 -4.87 14.87 10.38
N ASP A 248 -5.37 13.64 10.55
CA ASP A 248 -5.36 12.96 11.85
C ASP A 248 -3.93 12.66 12.35
N LEU A 249 -3.02 12.30 11.45
CA LEU A 249 -1.62 12.10 11.78
C LEU A 249 -0.94 13.41 12.19
N LEU A 250 -1.24 14.51 11.48
CA LEU A 250 -0.73 15.83 11.81
C LEU A 250 -1.29 16.35 13.13
N LYS A 251 -2.59 16.15 13.40
CA LYS A 251 -3.19 16.44 14.71
C LYS A 251 -2.42 15.75 15.83
N ALA A 252 -2.16 14.46 15.67
CA ALA A 252 -1.43 13.69 16.67
C ALA A 252 -0.01 14.24 16.89
N LEU A 253 0.66 14.66 15.82
CA LEU A 253 1.98 15.27 15.89
C LEU A 253 1.95 16.63 16.63
N VAL A 254 1.04 17.53 16.25
CA VAL A 254 1.00 18.90 16.79
C VAL A 254 0.31 18.99 18.15
N LEU A 255 -0.16 17.89 18.75
CA LEU A 255 -0.71 17.90 20.11
C LEU A 255 0.34 18.35 21.13
N GLU A 256 1.59 17.89 20.95
CA GLU A 256 2.73 18.23 21.78
C GLU A 256 3.54 19.34 21.12
N ASP A 257 3.72 20.46 21.80
CA ASP A 257 4.39 21.63 21.21
C ASP A 257 5.87 21.36 20.88
N GLU A 258 6.51 20.41 21.57
CA GLU A 258 7.87 19.91 21.29
C GLU A 258 8.03 19.34 19.88
N ASN A 259 6.92 18.90 19.26
CA ASN A 259 6.93 18.32 17.90
C ASN A 259 6.70 19.37 16.80
N LEU A 260 6.31 20.60 17.12
CA LEU A 260 6.06 21.66 16.12
C LEU A 260 7.25 21.98 15.19
N PRO A 261 8.53 21.93 15.63
CA PRO A 261 9.68 22.11 14.74
C PRO A 261 9.71 21.11 13.58
N LYS A 262 9.12 19.90 13.75
CA LYS A 262 9.07 18.87 12.70
C LYS A 262 8.23 19.29 11.49
N ILE A 263 7.38 20.31 11.60
CA ILE A 263 6.64 20.87 10.45
C ILE A 263 7.59 21.36 9.36
N ALA A 264 8.75 21.93 9.71
CA ALA A 264 9.74 22.36 8.72
C ALA A 264 10.24 21.17 7.86
N GLU A 265 10.51 20.02 8.49
CA GLU A 265 10.90 18.81 7.75
C GLU A 265 9.75 18.30 6.86
N ILE A 266 8.51 18.37 7.34
CA ILE A 266 7.33 17.97 6.53
C ILE A 266 7.20 18.85 5.30
N ILE A 267 7.40 20.16 5.40
CA ILE A 267 7.40 21.07 4.26
C ILE A 267 8.46 20.63 3.23
N ARG A 268 9.67 20.28 3.68
CA ARG A 268 10.76 19.84 2.80
C ARG A 268 10.47 18.50 2.10
N TYR A 269 9.84 17.56 2.80
CA TYR A 269 9.64 16.20 2.28
C TYR A 269 8.29 15.99 1.60
N LEU A 270 7.25 16.68 2.03
CA LEU A 270 5.86 16.53 1.58
C LEU A 270 5.16 17.89 1.49
N PRO A 271 5.53 18.79 0.56
CA PRO A 271 4.99 20.16 0.50
C PRO A 271 3.47 20.22 0.27
N ASP A 272 2.89 19.19 -0.35
CA ASP A 272 1.45 19.13 -0.63
C ASP A 272 0.61 18.77 0.61
N PHE A 273 1.22 18.51 1.77
CA PHE A 273 0.52 18.14 3.01
C PHE A 273 -0.56 19.16 3.40
N TRP A 274 -0.31 20.44 3.12
CA TRP A 274 -1.19 21.54 3.51
C TRP A 274 -2.59 21.39 2.93
N ILE A 275 -2.71 20.84 1.71
CA ILE A 275 -3.99 20.64 1.01
C ILE A 275 -4.89 19.67 1.78
N TYR A 276 -4.31 18.67 2.45
CA TYR A 276 -5.03 17.63 3.19
C TYR A 276 -5.12 17.89 4.69
N THR A 277 -4.70 19.07 5.14
CA THR A 277 -4.72 19.48 6.56
C THR A 277 -6.00 20.26 6.85
N ASP A 278 -6.68 19.97 7.95
CA ASP A 278 -7.85 20.76 8.36
C ASP A 278 -7.49 22.10 9.03
N ASP A 279 -8.48 22.99 9.09
CA ASP A 279 -8.28 24.38 9.49
C ASP A 279 -7.80 24.54 10.93
N ASN A 280 -8.16 23.63 11.84
CA ASN A 280 -7.69 23.67 13.23
C ASN A 280 -6.18 23.41 13.31
N VAL A 281 -5.69 22.38 12.60
CA VAL A 281 -4.26 22.08 12.55
C VAL A 281 -3.51 23.19 11.83
N ARG A 282 -4.04 23.70 10.71
CA ARG A 282 -3.44 24.83 9.98
C ARG A 282 -3.29 26.04 10.88
N HIS A 283 -4.35 26.42 11.60
CA HIS A 283 -4.31 27.57 12.50
C HIS A 283 -3.27 27.41 13.62
N LYS A 284 -3.12 26.21 14.18
CA LYS A 284 -2.06 25.94 15.17
C LYS A 284 -0.67 26.10 14.56
N ILE A 285 -0.44 25.60 13.35
CA ILE A 285 0.84 25.74 12.64
C ILE A 285 1.12 27.22 12.32
N GLU A 286 0.13 27.95 11.81
CA GLU A 286 0.23 29.39 11.53
C GLU A 286 0.61 30.17 12.80
N THR A 287 -0.06 29.89 13.91
CA THR A 287 0.22 30.52 15.22
C THR A 287 1.64 30.22 15.70
N TYR A 288 2.10 28.98 15.54
CA TYR A 288 3.47 28.58 15.88
C TYR A 288 4.50 29.33 15.03
N VAL A 289 4.28 29.47 13.72
CA VAL A 289 5.20 30.17 12.81
C VAL A 289 5.24 31.66 13.09
N GLU A 290 4.08 32.28 13.35
CA GLU A 290 3.99 33.70 13.70
C GLU A 290 4.71 34.01 15.03
N ASN A 291 4.74 33.05 15.96
CA ASN A 291 5.37 33.17 17.28
C ASN A 291 6.60 32.25 17.43
N LEU A 292 7.35 32.02 16.34
CA LEU A 292 8.44 31.02 16.32
C LEU A 292 9.46 31.29 17.45
N PRO A 293 9.68 30.34 18.37
CA PRO A 293 10.67 30.52 19.44
C PRO A 293 12.07 30.76 18.87
N SER A 294 12.89 31.58 19.54
CA SER A 294 14.25 31.90 19.09
C SER A 294 15.16 30.67 18.96
N GLU A 295 14.91 29.62 19.75
CA GLU A 295 15.56 28.30 19.63
C GLU A 295 15.28 27.59 18.29
N HIS A 296 14.16 27.92 17.64
CA HIS A 296 13.72 27.34 16.38
C HIS A 296 13.92 28.30 15.20
N ILE A 297 14.55 29.46 15.41
CA ILE A 297 14.69 30.52 14.39
C ILE A 297 15.44 30.05 13.13
N LYS A 298 16.32 29.05 13.27
CA LYS A 298 16.98 28.37 12.16
C LYS A 298 16.05 27.76 11.12
N LEU A 299 14.78 27.52 11.48
CA LEU A 299 13.77 26.98 10.58
C LEU A 299 13.02 28.06 9.78
N LEU A 300 13.24 29.34 10.08
CA LEU A 300 12.47 30.46 9.52
C LEU A 300 12.53 30.52 8.00
N GLU A 301 13.69 30.23 7.40
CA GLU A 301 13.88 30.20 5.94
C GLU A 301 12.88 29.22 5.28
N VAL A 302 12.71 28.02 5.85
CA VAL A 302 11.78 27.00 5.34
C VAL A 302 10.34 27.51 5.30
N PHE A 303 9.94 28.30 6.30
CA PHE A 303 8.59 28.86 6.37
C PHE A 303 8.40 30.07 5.44
N LEU A 304 9.44 30.85 5.18
CA LEU A 304 9.41 31.96 4.22
C LEU A 304 9.24 31.47 2.77
N ASP A 305 9.86 30.34 2.42
CA ASP A 305 9.74 29.70 1.12
C ASP A 305 8.39 28.99 0.92
N PHE A 306 7.67 28.71 2.01
CA PHE A 306 6.40 28.00 1.94
C PHE A 306 5.23 28.96 1.76
N LYS A 307 4.65 28.98 0.55
CA LYS A 307 3.59 29.92 0.14
C LYS A 307 2.39 30.05 1.11
N TYR A 308 2.07 29.01 1.88
CA TYR A 308 0.94 29.02 2.81
C TYR A 308 1.28 29.60 4.20
N LEU A 309 2.56 29.68 4.56
CA LEU A 309 3.04 30.17 5.87
C LEU A 309 3.91 31.42 5.76
N GLN A 310 4.15 31.89 4.53
CA GLN A 310 5.03 33.01 4.24
C GLN A 310 4.62 34.30 4.99
N GLU A 311 3.32 34.59 5.11
CA GLU A 311 2.85 35.80 5.79
C GLU A 311 3.14 35.76 7.30
N GLN A 312 2.89 34.62 7.95
CA GLN A 312 3.21 34.41 9.36
C GLN A 312 4.73 34.46 9.59
N ALA A 313 5.52 33.87 8.69
CA ALA A 313 6.97 33.89 8.76
C ALA A 313 7.54 35.32 8.60
N LYS A 314 6.97 36.13 7.69
CA LYS A 314 7.33 37.56 7.53
C LYS A 314 7.04 38.36 8.79
N LYS A 315 5.88 38.16 9.43
CA LYS A 315 5.57 38.83 10.70
C LYS A 315 6.60 38.50 11.76
N ARG A 316 6.98 37.22 11.88
CA ARG A 316 7.99 36.79 12.85
C ARG A 316 9.39 37.33 12.55
N LEU A 317 9.76 37.42 11.27
CA LEU A 317 11.02 38.03 10.82
C LEU A 317 11.11 39.52 11.23
N ASN A 318 10.01 40.26 11.08
CA ASN A 318 9.94 41.67 11.46
C ASN A 318 10.01 41.91 12.98
N GLN A 319 9.74 40.89 13.79
CA GLN A 319 9.87 40.94 15.25
C GLN A 319 11.31 40.64 15.73
N ILE A 320 12.23 40.27 14.84
CA ILE A 320 13.63 40.05 15.22
C ILE A 320 14.30 41.42 15.40
N ASP A 321 14.67 41.72 16.65
CA ASP A 321 15.26 43.00 17.04
C ASP A 321 16.77 42.93 17.26
N THR A 322 17.36 41.74 17.26
CA THR A 322 18.79 41.54 17.51
C THR A 322 19.49 40.82 16.36
N LYS A 323 20.70 41.28 16.02
CA LYS A 323 21.56 40.64 15.03
C LYS A 323 21.95 39.22 15.43
N GLU A 324 22.23 38.98 16.71
CA GLU A 324 22.56 37.65 17.24
C GLU A 324 21.44 36.62 16.99
N GLU A 325 20.18 37.04 16.95
CA GLU A 325 19.06 36.16 16.63
C GLU A 325 18.94 35.91 15.12
N LEU A 326 19.18 36.92 14.27
CA LEU A 326 19.25 36.74 12.81
C LEU A 326 20.38 35.80 12.39
N GLU A 327 21.55 35.89 13.03
CA GLU A 327 22.72 35.06 12.71
C GLU A 327 22.51 33.58 13.02
N LYS A 328 21.51 33.24 13.86
CA LYS A 328 21.12 31.86 14.13
C LYS A 328 20.31 31.23 13.00
N ILE A 329 19.91 31.99 11.98
CA ILE A 329 19.19 31.45 10.84
C ILE A 329 20.18 30.64 9.97
N GLU A 330 19.90 29.35 9.79
CA GLU A 330 20.69 28.51 8.88
C GLU A 330 20.31 28.80 7.43
N TYR A 331 21.29 29.09 6.59
CA TYR A 331 21.10 29.33 5.16
C TYR A 331 21.32 28.05 4.37
N GLN A 332 20.30 27.55 3.66
CA GLN A 332 20.45 26.33 2.85
C GLN A 332 20.98 26.60 1.44
N LEU A 333 20.60 27.71 0.81
CA LEU A 333 20.90 28.02 -0.61
C LEU A 333 21.28 29.50 -0.83
N GLY A 334 21.96 30.10 0.15
CA GLY A 334 22.24 31.54 0.18
C GLY A 334 21.26 32.30 1.08
N ILE A 335 21.47 33.60 1.26
CA ILE A 335 20.62 34.41 2.15
C ILE A 335 19.30 34.71 1.44
N HIS A 336 18.18 34.26 2.00
CA HIS A 336 16.84 34.61 1.51
C HIS A 336 16.68 36.15 1.44
N PRO A 337 16.17 36.73 0.34
CA PRO A 337 16.13 38.19 0.15
C PRO A 337 15.51 38.97 1.31
N LEU A 338 14.38 38.49 1.85
CA LEU A 338 13.72 39.13 3.00
C LEU A 338 14.59 39.11 4.27
N ILE A 339 15.40 38.08 4.46
CA ILE A 339 16.34 38.02 5.59
C ILE A 339 17.46 39.04 5.36
N ALA A 340 17.98 39.14 4.14
CA ALA A 340 18.99 40.14 3.79
C ALA A 340 18.47 41.58 4.01
N ASP A 341 17.25 41.87 3.57
CA ASP A 341 16.60 43.17 3.78
C ASP A 341 16.50 43.49 5.27
N ARG A 342 16.04 42.53 6.09
CA ARG A 342 15.95 42.71 7.55
C ARG A 342 17.33 42.90 8.20
N SER A 343 18.36 42.18 7.74
CA SER A 343 19.73 42.38 8.20
C SER A 343 20.25 43.78 7.88
N ILE A 344 19.94 44.31 6.70
CA ILE A 344 20.30 45.68 6.30
C ILE A 344 19.56 46.69 7.20
N ASP A 345 18.26 46.49 7.45
CA ASP A 345 17.49 47.38 8.33
C ASP A 345 18.06 47.44 9.73
N LEU A 346 18.41 46.28 10.33
CA LEU A 346 19.03 46.24 11.66
C LEU A 346 20.42 46.90 11.66
N TYR A 347 21.20 46.73 10.59
CA TYR A 347 22.49 47.41 10.45
C TYR A 347 22.33 48.93 10.41
N LEU A 348 21.35 49.44 9.64
CA LEU A 348 21.08 50.88 9.52
C LEU A 348 20.56 51.50 10.82
N LEU A 349 19.87 50.72 11.65
CA LEU A 349 19.35 51.15 12.95
C LEU A 349 20.38 51.06 14.09
N SER A 350 21.61 50.62 13.79
CA SER A 350 22.60 50.30 14.80
C SER A 350 23.43 51.52 15.22
N ASP A 351 23.45 51.81 16.53
CA ASP A 351 24.13 52.98 17.10
C ASP A 351 25.63 52.73 17.40
N SER A 352 26.14 51.51 17.21
CA SER A 352 27.55 51.18 17.46
C SER A 352 28.07 50.02 16.61
N TYR A 353 29.39 50.00 16.37
CA TYR A 353 30.06 48.94 15.58
C TYR A 353 29.93 47.53 16.18
N GLY A 354 29.66 47.42 17.49
CA GLY A 354 29.41 46.13 18.15
C GLY A 354 27.97 45.65 18.03
N GLN A 355 27.04 46.56 17.71
CA GLN A 355 25.64 46.25 17.42
C GLN A 355 25.39 46.10 15.91
N ALA A 356 26.25 46.71 15.07
CA ALA A 356 26.18 46.69 13.60
C ALA A 356 26.77 45.38 13.04
#